data_AF-A0A6P2APP2-F1
#
_entry.id   AF-A0A6P2APP2-F1
#
_cell.length_a   1.000
_cell.length_b   1.000
_cell.length_c   1.000
_cell.angle_alpha   90.00
_cell.angle_beta   90.00
_cell.angle_gamma   90.00
#
_symmetry.space_group_name_H-M   'P 1'
#
loop_
_entity.id
_entity.type
_entity.pdbx_description
1 polymer ?
#
loop_
_entity_poly.entity_id
_entity_poly.type
_entity_poly.pdbx_seq_one_letter_code
_entity_poly.pdbx_strand_id
1 'polypeptide(L)'
;MSRSTSKNPRGKAAAQRSAAQRNQDRGVFAVVVMVSLFILGLWFLASAETFPYAVIGCIAAILGFFNFYTLKVIRGQKLAIWQKPFARLPLRFAGFGGRGMKPLEAARGEQAAMMAFYITLAVSVALLVLATLLMLQFAD
;
A
#
# COMPACT_ATOMS: atom_id res chain seq x y z
N MET A 1 18.06 -51.62 -14.98
CA MET A 1 18.01 -50.20 -15.39
C MET A 1 16.95 -49.50 -14.55
N SER A 2 17.33 -48.71 -13.54
CA SER A 2 16.38 -47.95 -12.71
C SER A 2 16.49 -46.46 -13.04
N ARG A 3 15.43 -45.88 -13.62
CA ARG A 3 15.35 -44.45 -13.95
C ARG A 3 15.16 -43.66 -12.65
N SER A 4 16.22 -42.98 -12.23
CA SER A 4 16.17 -41.91 -11.23
C SER A 4 15.25 -40.80 -11.73
N THR A 5 14.07 -40.69 -11.13
CA THR A 5 13.16 -39.57 -11.30
C THR A 5 13.73 -38.37 -10.54
N SER A 6 14.54 -37.58 -11.23
CA SER A 6 15.00 -36.27 -10.76
C SER A 6 13.78 -35.38 -10.47
N LYS A 7 13.41 -35.29 -9.18
CA LYS A 7 12.42 -34.33 -8.67
C LYS A 7 12.99 -32.94 -8.84
N ASN A 8 12.64 -32.30 -9.95
CA ASN A 8 13.14 -31.00 -10.36
C ASN A 8 12.77 -29.92 -9.30
N PRO A 9 13.72 -29.41 -8.48
CA PRO A 9 13.44 -28.52 -7.35
C PRO A 9 12.89 -27.15 -7.79
N ARG A 10 13.18 -26.78 -9.04
CA ARG A 10 12.79 -25.50 -9.65
C ARG A 10 11.27 -25.34 -9.82
N GLY A 11 10.55 -26.44 -10.06
CA GLY A 11 9.09 -26.41 -10.19
C GLY A 11 8.37 -26.08 -8.88
N LYS A 12 8.89 -26.59 -7.75
CA LYS A 12 8.35 -26.31 -6.41
C LYS A 12 8.57 -24.85 -5.99
N ALA A 13 9.76 -24.31 -6.28
CA ALA A 13 10.07 -22.90 -6.01
C ALA A 13 9.22 -21.94 -6.87
N ALA A 14 8.96 -22.27 -8.14
CA ALA A 14 8.08 -21.50 -9.01
C ALA A 14 6.61 -21.56 -8.54
N ALA A 15 6.13 -22.74 -8.11
CA ALA A 15 4.79 -22.91 -7.56
C ALA A 15 4.61 -22.19 -6.20
N GLN A 16 5.63 -22.17 -5.35
CA GLN A 16 5.61 -21.37 -4.11
C GLN A 16 5.60 -19.86 -4.39
N ARG A 17 6.34 -19.39 -5.40
CA ARG A 17 6.30 -17.98 -5.83
C ARG A 17 4.94 -17.59 -6.41
N SER A 18 4.31 -18.45 -7.21
CA SER A 18 2.97 -18.18 -7.75
C SER A 18 1.89 -18.23 -6.67
N ALA A 19 2.00 -19.12 -5.69
CA ALA A 19 1.11 -19.16 -4.53
C ALA A 19 1.27 -17.95 -3.61
N ALA A 20 2.51 -17.52 -3.34
CA ALA A 20 2.79 -16.30 -2.58
C ALA A 20 2.25 -15.05 -3.30
N GLN A 21 2.36 -15.01 -4.63
CA GLN A 21 1.84 -13.90 -5.44
C GLN A 21 0.30 -13.89 -5.47
N ARG A 22 -0.36 -15.05 -5.66
CA ARG A 22 -1.82 -15.18 -5.53
C ARG A 22 -2.34 -14.72 -4.17
N ASN A 23 -1.65 -15.07 -3.08
CA ASN A 23 -2.05 -14.64 -1.74
C ASN A 23 -1.86 -13.12 -1.55
N GLN A 24 -0.84 -12.54 -2.19
CA GLN A 24 -0.64 -11.10 -2.16
C GLN A 24 -1.73 -10.36 -2.93
N ASP A 25 -2.13 -10.86 -4.10
CA ASP A 25 -3.19 -10.27 -4.93
C ASP A 25 -4.56 -10.37 -4.23
N ARG A 26 -4.82 -11.49 -3.52
CA ARG A 26 -6.01 -11.63 -2.66
C ARG A 26 -6.03 -10.61 -1.52
N GLY A 27 -4.88 -10.32 -0.91
CA GLY A 27 -4.76 -9.30 0.14
C GLY A 27 -5.05 -7.90 -0.40
N VAL A 28 -4.54 -7.57 -1.60
CA VAL A 28 -4.83 -6.28 -2.26
C VAL A 28 -6.32 -6.20 -2.61
N PHE A 29 -6.91 -7.25 -3.16
CA PHE A 29 -8.34 -7.29 -3.49
C PHE A 29 -9.21 -7.13 -2.23
N ALA A 30 -8.87 -7.80 -1.12
CA ALA A 30 -9.58 -7.65 0.14
C ALA A 30 -9.52 -6.21 0.69
N VAL A 31 -8.37 -5.55 0.57
CA VAL A 31 -8.22 -4.13 0.97
C VAL A 31 -9.07 -3.23 0.07
N VAL A 32 -9.04 -3.43 -1.25
CA VAL A 32 -9.84 -2.66 -2.20
C VAL A 32 -11.33 -2.83 -1.89
N VAL A 33 -11.80 -4.06 -1.71
CA VAL A 33 -13.20 -4.35 -1.37
C VAL A 33 -13.60 -3.72 -0.03
N MET A 34 -12.76 -3.82 1.01
CA MET A 34 -13.03 -3.16 2.29
C MET A 34 -13.15 -1.64 2.15
N VAL A 35 -12.23 -1.01 1.41
CA VAL A 35 -12.25 0.44 1.18
C VAL A 35 -13.49 0.83 0.37
N SER A 36 -13.84 0.09 -0.68
CA SER A 36 -15.05 0.34 -1.47
C SER A 36 -16.33 0.20 -0.64
N LEU A 37 -16.44 -0.84 0.20
CA LEU A 37 -17.58 -1.02 1.09
C LEU A 37 -17.67 0.06 2.16
N PHE A 38 -16.52 0.53 2.66
CA PHE A 38 -16.48 1.62 3.62
C PHE A 38 -16.95 2.94 3.00
N ILE A 39 -16.47 3.28 1.79
CA ILE A 39 -16.93 4.46 1.04
C ILE A 39 -18.42 4.36 0.72
N LEU A 40 -18.90 3.18 0.32
CA LEU A 40 -20.32 2.94 0.10
C LEU A 40 -21.14 3.10 1.39
N GLY A 41 -20.63 2.62 2.53
CA GLY A 41 -21.24 2.82 3.83
C GLY A 41 -21.34 4.29 4.23
N LEU A 42 -20.28 5.07 3.96
CA LEU A 42 -20.28 6.53 4.17
C LEU A 42 -21.28 7.23 3.25
N TRP A 43 -21.46 6.75 2.02
CA TRP A 43 -22.49 7.27 1.10
C TRP A 43 -23.91 7.10 1.65
N PHE A 44 -24.19 5.99 2.34
CA PHE A 44 -25.52 5.73 2.91
C PHE A 44 -25.75 6.40 4.27
N LEU A 45 -24.71 6.69 5.05
CA LEU A 45 -24.84 7.31 6.38
C LEU A 45 -24.69 8.83 6.39
N ALA A 46 -23.95 9.40 5.44
CA ALA A 46 -23.65 10.83 5.45
C ALA A 46 -24.75 11.63 4.76
N SER A 47 -25.12 12.76 5.35
CA SER A 47 -25.89 13.79 4.65
C SER A 47 -25.07 14.36 3.49
N ALA A 48 -25.72 14.95 2.48
CA ALA A 48 -25.04 15.58 1.35
C ALA A 48 -23.99 16.63 1.78
N GLU A 49 -24.21 17.30 2.92
CA GLU A 49 -23.27 18.26 3.50
C GLU A 49 -22.06 17.60 4.16
N THR A 50 -22.22 16.42 4.78
CA THR A 50 -21.17 15.74 5.54
C THR A 50 -20.36 14.75 4.69
N PHE A 51 -20.96 14.26 3.60
CA PHE A 51 -20.34 13.32 2.66
C PHE A 51 -19.01 13.85 2.10
N PRO A 52 -18.92 15.11 1.63
CA PRO A 52 -17.68 15.82 1.36
C PRO A 52 -16.54 15.59 2.36
N TYR A 53 -16.78 15.94 3.61
CA TYR A 53 -15.80 15.84 4.69
C TYR A 53 -15.43 14.38 4.99
N ALA A 54 -16.38 13.46 4.87
CA ALA A 54 -16.14 12.03 5.04
C ALA A 54 -15.20 11.47 3.96
N VAL A 55 -15.32 11.94 2.71
CA VAL A 55 -14.42 11.57 1.61
C VAL A 55 -13.00 12.12 1.84
N ILE A 56 -12.87 13.38 2.26
CA ILE A 56 -11.55 13.94 2.64
C ILE A 56 -10.93 13.13 3.79
N GLY A 57 -11.72 12.81 4.82
CA GLY A 57 -11.27 11.99 5.94
C GLY A 57 -10.78 10.61 5.51
N CYS A 58 -11.46 9.97 4.55
CA CYS A 58 -11.01 8.72 3.95
C CYS A 58 -9.67 8.85 3.25
N ILE A 59 -9.51 9.88 2.40
CA ILE A 59 -8.26 10.13 1.68
C ILE A 59 -7.13 10.37 2.67
N ALA A 60 -7.37 11.17 3.71
CA ALA A 60 -6.39 11.44 4.76
C ALA A 60 -5.98 10.17 5.52
N ALA A 61 -6.92 9.29 5.84
CA ALA A 61 -6.64 8.02 6.50
C ALA A 61 -5.79 7.10 5.60
N ILE A 62 -6.13 6.97 4.32
CA ILE A 62 -5.39 6.13 3.36
C ILE A 62 -3.95 6.64 3.19
N LEU A 63 -3.78 7.94 2.95
CA LEU A 63 -2.46 8.57 2.85
C LEU A 63 -1.67 8.43 4.16
N GLY A 64 -2.34 8.58 5.30
CA GLY A 64 -1.79 8.34 6.63
C GLY A 64 -1.26 6.91 6.78
N PHE A 65 -2.00 5.90 6.34
CA PHE A 65 -1.56 4.51 6.36
C PHE A 65 -0.31 4.27 5.51
N PHE A 66 -0.25 4.82 4.29
CA PHE A 66 0.95 4.70 3.44
C PHE A 66 2.19 5.30 4.11
N ASN A 67 2.08 6.51 4.66
CA ASN A 67 3.18 7.18 5.33
C ASN A 67 3.58 6.44 6.62
N PHE A 68 2.60 6.05 7.44
CA PHE A 68 2.84 5.36 8.70
C PHE A 68 3.55 4.01 8.51
N TYR A 69 3.08 3.17 7.58
CA TYR A 69 3.72 1.88 7.34
C TYR A 69 5.07 2.01 6.65
N THR A 70 5.26 3.01 5.79
CA THR A 70 6.57 3.34 5.24
C THR A 70 7.55 3.74 6.34
N LEU A 71 7.14 4.61 7.26
CA LEU A 71 7.94 5.02 8.41
C LEU A 71 8.29 3.83 9.31
N LYS A 72 7.35 2.90 9.54
CA LYS A 72 7.62 1.66 10.27
C LYS A 72 8.72 0.82 9.62
N VAL A 73 8.71 0.69 8.29
CA VAL A 73 9.76 -0.02 7.55
C VAL A 73 11.11 0.68 7.68
N ILE A 74 11.15 2.01 7.53
CA ILE A 74 12.38 2.80 7.67
C ILE A 74 12.98 2.66 9.08
N ARG A 75 12.12 2.59 10.10
CA ARG A 75 12.50 2.32 11.50
C ARG A 75 12.90 0.86 11.77
N GLY A 76 12.81 -0.03 10.77
CA GLY A 76 13.17 -1.44 10.88
C GLY A 76 12.12 -2.30 11.59
N GLN A 77 10.89 -1.82 11.74
CA GLN A 77 9.82 -2.62 12.35
C GLN A 77 9.30 -3.68 11.37
N LYS A 78 8.99 -4.87 11.90
CA LYS A 78 8.39 -5.95 11.10
C LYS A 78 6.93 -5.60 10.81
N LEU A 79 6.56 -5.67 9.54
CA LEU A 79 5.19 -5.48 9.08
C LEU A 79 4.48 -6.82 8.92
N ALA A 80 3.21 -6.87 9.33
CA ALA A 80 2.32 -7.99 9.00
C ALA A 80 2.09 -8.06 7.48
N ILE A 81 1.69 -9.23 6.99
CA ILE A 81 1.51 -9.48 5.53
C ILE A 81 0.57 -8.47 4.89
N TRP A 82 -0.52 -8.10 5.58
CA TRP A 82 -1.51 -7.13 5.10
C TRP A 82 -1.02 -5.67 5.16
N GLN A 83 0.02 -5.37 5.96
CA GLN A 83 0.61 -4.03 6.10
C GLN A 83 1.67 -3.77 5.04
N LYS A 84 2.34 -4.83 4.56
CA LYS A 84 3.40 -4.75 3.55
C LYS A 84 2.97 -3.99 2.29
N PRO A 85 1.78 -4.21 1.69
CA PRO A 85 1.33 -3.48 0.50
C PRO A 85 1.36 -1.96 0.67
N PHE A 86 0.97 -1.45 1.83
CA PHE A 86 0.95 -0.01 2.11
C PHE A 86 2.35 0.60 2.14
N ALA A 87 3.32 -0.06 2.77
CA ALA A 87 4.71 0.43 2.71
C ALA A 87 5.35 0.23 1.33
N ARG A 88 4.84 -0.73 0.54
CA ARG A 88 5.40 -1.10 -0.77
C ARG A 88 5.15 -0.05 -1.83
N LEU A 89 3.99 0.60 -1.81
CA LEU A 89 3.63 1.57 -2.84
C LEU A 89 4.56 2.79 -2.84
N PRO A 90 4.85 3.44 -1.69
CA PRO A 90 5.82 4.54 -1.63
C PRO A 90 7.25 4.09 -1.91
N LEU A 91 7.66 2.97 -1.33
CA LEU A 91 9.05 2.49 -1.41
C LEU A 91 9.40 1.89 -2.79
N ARG A 92 8.41 1.57 -3.63
CA ARG A 92 8.63 1.18 -5.03
C ARG A 92 9.30 2.27 -5.84
N PHE A 93 8.98 3.54 -5.58
CA PHE A 93 9.61 4.67 -6.26
C PHE A 93 11.09 4.84 -5.87
N ALA A 94 11.51 4.29 -4.72
CA ALA A 94 12.91 4.22 -4.29
C ALA A 94 13.60 2.91 -4.68
N GLY A 95 12.95 2.03 -5.46
CA GLY A 95 13.55 0.77 -5.90
C GLY A 95 13.47 -0.38 -4.89
N PHE A 96 12.49 -0.36 -3.97
CA PHE A 96 12.25 -1.44 -3.00
C PHE A 96 10.90 -2.13 -3.22
N GLY A 97 10.83 -3.42 -2.89
CA GLY A 97 9.59 -4.18 -2.90
C GLY A 97 9.07 -4.57 -4.29
N GLY A 98 9.65 -4.20 -5.41
CA GLY A 98 9.28 -4.75 -6.72
C GLY A 98 9.83 -6.16 -7.02
N ARG A 99 9.42 -6.74 -8.15
CA ARG A 99 10.04 -7.94 -8.71
C ARG A 99 11.38 -7.52 -9.33
N GLY A 100 12.49 -8.04 -8.79
CA GLY A 100 13.85 -7.61 -9.19
C GLY A 100 14.40 -6.40 -8.40
N MET A 101 13.65 -5.91 -7.40
CA MET A 101 14.07 -4.81 -6.52
C MET A 101 14.58 -5.33 -5.17
N LYS A 102 15.23 -4.45 -4.39
CA LYS A 102 15.64 -4.76 -3.01
C LYS A 102 14.41 -5.13 -2.17
N PRO A 103 14.53 -6.07 -1.20
CA PRO A 103 13.44 -6.39 -0.29
C PRO A 103 13.05 -5.16 0.54
N LEU A 104 11.79 -5.10 0.99
CA LEU A 104 11.30 -3.98 1.81
C LEU A 104 12.12 -3.81 3.09
N GLU A 105 12.56 -4.92 3.65
CA GLU A 105 13.37 -4.96 4.87
C GLU A 105 14.74 -4.30 4.70
N ALA A 106 15.25 -4.19 3.47
CA ALA A 106 16.52 -3.51 3.17
C ALA A 106 16.39 -1.97 3.14
N ALA A 107 15.18 -1.42 3.21
CA ALA A 107 14.96 0.03 3.24
C ALA A 107 15.35 0.68 4.58
N ARG A 108 15.66 -0.12 5.62
CA ARG A 108 16.07 0.38 6.93
C ARG A 108 17.40 1.13 6.84
N GLY A 109 17.38 2.42 7.22
CA GLY A 109 18.58 3.25 7.26
C GLY A 109 19.12 3.68 5.89
N GLU A 110 18.45 3.35 4.78
CA GLU A 110 18.85 3.85 3.46
C GLU A 110 18.29 5.27 3.22
N GLN A 111 19.17 6.18 2.79
CA GLN A 111 18.80 7.57 2.48
C GLN A 111 17.71 7.65 1.40
N ALA A 112 17.77 6.77 0.38
CA ALA A 112 16.79 6.72 -0.70
C ALA A 112 15.36 6.40 -0.19
N ALA A 113 15.24 5.50 0.80
CA ALA A 113 13.96 5.18 1.41
C ALA A 113 13.42 6.36 2.24
N MET A 114 14.29 7.06 2.96
CA MET A 114 13.91 8.23 3.75
C MET A 114 13.50 9.42 2.87
N MET A 115 14.20 9.63 1.75
CA MET A 115 13.83 10.62 0.75
C MET A 115 12.45 10.30 0.14
N ALA A 116 12.20 9.05 -0.25
CA ALA A 116 10.90 8.65 -0.78
C ALA A 116 9.77 8.80 0.24
N PHE A 117 10.03 8.59 1.52
CA PHE A 117 9.07 8.89 2.58
C PHE A 117 8.73 10.39 2.62
N TYR A 118 9.71 11.28 2.62
CA TYR A 118 9.43 12.73 2.63
C TYR A 118 8.71 13.20 1.35
N ILE A 119 9.07 12.68 0.19
CA ILE A 119 8.35 12.96 -1.06
C ILE A 119 6.91 12.49 -0.96
N THR A 120 6.68 11.28 -0.46
CA THR A 120 5.32 10.74 -0.31
C THR A 120 4.50 11.55 0.70
N LEU A 121 5.13 12.00 1.79
CA LEU A 121 4.51 12.87 2.78
C LEU A 121 4.12 14.22 2.17
N ALA A 122 5.03 14.84 1.41
CA ALA A 122 4.76 16.11 0.73
C ALA A 122 3.62 15.99 -0.29
N VAL A 123 3.63 14.93 -1.12
CA VAL A 123 2.55 14.63 -2.08
C VAL A 123 1.23 14.38 -1.35
N SER A 124 1.26 13.68 -0.20
CA SER A 124 0.06 13.43 0.60
C SER A 124 -0.57 14.73 1.12
N VAL A 125 0.25 15.65 1.63
CA VAL A 125 -0.21 16.97 2.08
C VAL A 125 -0.76 17.78 0.91
N ALA A 126 -0.06 17.81 -0.23
CA ALA A 126 -0.52 18.52 -1.43
C ALA A 126 -1.87 17.99 -1.94
N LEU A 127 -2.07 16.67 -1.95
CA LEU A 127 -3.34 16.05 -2.33
C LEU A 127 -4.47 16.41 -1.37
N LEU A 128 -4.21 16.47 -0.06
CA LEU A 128 -5.21 16.88 0.92
C LEU A 128 -5.59 18.35 0.79
N VAL A 129 -4.61 19.23 0.58
CA VAL A 129 -4.87 20.64 0.32
C VAL A 129 -5.69 20.79 -0.96
N LEU A 130 -5.31 20.12 -2.04
CA LEU A 130 -6.06 20.17 -3.30
C LEU A 130 -7.48 19.64 -3.15
N ALA A 131 -7.67 18.50 -2.47
CA ALA A 131 -9.00 17.94 -2.21
C ALA A 131 -9.88 18.88 -1.37
N THR A 132 -9.29 19.55 -0.38
CA THR A 132 -9.98 20.54 0.45
C THR A 132 -10.35 21.79 -0.35
N LEU A 133 -9.46 22.29 -1.19
CA LEU A 133 -9.73 23.44 -2.06
C LEU A 133 -10.83 23.15 -3.08
N LEU A 134 -10.78 21.96 -3.71
CA LEU A 134 -11.84 21.54 -4.64
C LEU A 134 -13.19 21.47 -3.92
N MET A 135 -13.23 20.98 -2.68
CA MET A 135 -14.47 20.98 -1.90
C MET A 135 -15.03 22.36 -1.64
N LEU A 136 -14.18 23.32 -1.28
CA LEU A 136 -14.62 24.69 -1.04
C LEU A 136 -15.20 25.32 -2.31
N GLN A 137 -14.71 24.96 -3.50
CA GLN A 137 -15.24 25.46 -4.78
C GLN A 137 -16.62 24.88 -5.14
N PHE A 138 -17.00 23.71 -4.62
CA PHE A 138 -18.28 23.06 -4.90
C PHE A 138 -19.25 23.12 -3.71
N ALA A 139 -18.92 23.89 -2.67
CA ALA A 139 -19.75 24.10 -1.49
C ALA A 139 -20.69 25.32 -1.62
N ASP A 140 -20.57 26.08 -2.71
CA ASP A 140 -21.48 27.17 -3.12
C ASP A 140 -22.55 26.65 -4.10
#